data_AF-A0A165TK71-F1
#
_entry.id   AF-A0A165TK71-F1
#
_cell.length_a   1.000
_cell.length_b   1.000
_cell.length_c   1.000
_cell.angle_alpha   90.00
_cell.angle_beta   90.00
_cell.angle_gamma   90.00
#
_symmetry.space_group_name_H-M   'P 1'
#
loop_
_entity.id
_entity.type
_entity.pdbx_description
1 polymer ?
#
loop_
_entity_poly.entity_id
_entity_poly.type
_entity_poly.pdbx_seq_one_letter_code
_entity_poly.pdbx_strand_id
1 'polypeptide(L)'
;KNKPRKHFLNLPREVLGRVLQCRTGHGFIGEYYRSFVPTEQVDCPCGAPCQTRQHVLQDCPRHEPYRDILREVSKTIDLPTVLGTEDGIAALAQFLEKSGAFTKTGEPRETNQEAEVEEDGDTADEEPGEGNDEAEEHSDETQDDE
;
A
#
# COMPACT_ATOMS: atom_id res chain seq x y z
N LYS A 1 14.49 4.92 -19.71
CA LYS A 1 13.63 4.81 -18.49
C LYS A 1 12.58 3.73 -18.75
N ASN A 2 12.60 2.62 -18.01
CA ASN A 2 11.53 1.62 -18.10
C ASN A 2 10.27 2.21 -17.46
N LYS A 3 9.25 2.47 -18.28
CA LYS A 3 7.97 2.97 -17.80
C LYS A 3 7.22 1.81 -17.13
N PRO A 4 6.67 1.97 -15.91
CA PRO A 4 5.83 0.94 -15.31
C PRO A 4 4.70 0.55 -16.26
N ARG A 5 4.30 -0.73 -16.27
CA ARG A 5 3.19 -1.18 -17.12
C ARG A 5 1.91 -0.43 -16.72
N LYS A 6 1.10 -0.05 -17.72
CA LYS A 6 -0.05 0.86 -17.54
C LYS A 6 -1.03 0.39 -16.46
N HIS A 7 -1.28 -0.92 -16.37
CA HIS A 7 -2.21 -1.48 -15.38
C HIS A 7 -1.78 -1.27 -13.92
N PHE A 8 -0.51 -0.99 -13.63
CA PHE A 8 -0.10 -0.61 -12.26
C PHE A 8 -0.37 0.87 -11.95
N LEU A 9 -0.54 1.72 -12.96
CA LEU A 9 -0.67 3.17 -12.79
C LEU A 9 -2.10 3.60 -12.44
N ASN A 10 -3.10 2.74 -12.68
CA ASN A 10 -4.51 3.05 -12.53
C ASN A 10 -5.15 2.43 -11.28
N LEU A 11 -4.38 1.74 -10.44
CA LEU A 11 -4.88 1.13 -9.22
C LEU A 11 -4.82 2.13 -8.06
N PRO A 12 -5.81 2.12 -7.14
CA PRO A 12 -5.69 2.82 -5.87
C PRO A 12 -4.38 2.44 -5.19
N ARG A 13 -3.68 3.42 -4.59
CA ARG A 13 -2.35 3.21 -3.98
C ARG A 13 -2.32 2.05 -2.99
N GLU A 14 -3.38 1.91 -2.21
CA GLU A 14 -3.59 0.84 -1.24
C GLU A 14 -3.61 -0.55 -1.91
N VAL A 15 -4.40 -0.69 -2.96
CA VAL A 15 -4.56 -1.93 -3.73
C VAL A 15 -3.26 -2.26 -4.48
N LEU A 16 -2.62 -1.26 -5.08
CA LEU A 16 -1.32 -1.41 -5.73
C LEU A 16 -0.27 -1.96 -4.76
N GLY A 17 -0.23 -1.43 -3.54
CA GLY A 17 0.65 -1.92 -2.47
C GLY A 17 0.42 -3.41 -2.19
N ARG A 18 -0.84 -3.82 -2.00
CA ARG A 18 -1.19 -5.23 -1.74
C ARG A 18 -0.92 -6.15 -2.93
N VAL A 19 -1.13 -5.68 -4.16
CA VAL A 19 -0.74 -6.42 -5.38
C VAL A 19 0.77 -6.69 -5.35
N LEU A 20 1.59 -5.69 -5.08
CA LEU A 20 3.04 -5.85 -5.01
C LEU A 20 3.45 -6.80 -3.88
N GLN A 21 2.89 -6.64 -2.68
CA GLN A 21 3.12 -7.54 -1.54
C GLN A 21 2.78 -8.99 -1.89
N CYS A 22 1.64 -9.24 -2.52
CA CYS A 22 1.25 -10.57 -2.97
C CYS A 22 2.24 -11.13 -3.99
N ARG A 23 2.65 -10.34 -4.99
CA ARG A 23 3.59 -10.81 -6.03
C ARG A 23 4.98 -11.13 -5.48
N THR A 24 5.48 -10.34 -4.55
CA THR A 24 6.81 -10.54 -3.97
C THR A 24 6.82 -11.48 -2.77
N GLY A 25 5.64 -11.86 -2.25
CA GLY A 25 5.53 -12.64 -1.00
C GLY A 25 5.86 -11.82 0.25
N HIS A 26 6.06 -10.50 0.14
CA HIS A 26 6.37 -9.61 1.25
C HIS A 26 5.08 -8.93 1.78
N GLY A 27 4.09 -9.75 2.11
CA GLY A 27 2.79 -9.28 2.59
C GLY A 27 2.51 -9.69 4.03
N PHE A 28 1.35 -9.27 4.53
CA PHE A 28 0.82 -9.71 5.82
C PHE A 28 0.28 -11.14 5.72
N ILE A 29 1.20 -12.10 5.55
CA ILE A 29 0.92 -13.54 5.45
C ILE A 29 1.92 -14.33 6.30
N GLY A 30 1.49 -15.51 6.74
CA GLY A 30 2.30 -16.38 7.61
C GLY A 30 3.65 -16.78 7.03
N GLU A 31 3.76 -16.96 5.71
CA GLU A 31 5.04 -17.27 5.04
C GLU A 31 6.09 -16.16 5.24
N TYR A 32 5.67 -14.90 5.18
CA TYR A 32 6.52 -13.75 5.45
C TYR A 32 6.88 -13.67 6.93
N TYR A 33 5.89 -13.76 7.83
CA TYR A 33 6.12 -13.68 9.27
C TYR A 33 7.06 -14.77 9.77
N ARG A 34 6.91 -16.00 9.29
CA ARG A 34 7.82 -17.11 9.62
C ARG A 34 9.28 -16.78 9.36
N SER A 35 9.56 -16.01 8.31
CA SER A 35 10.93 -15.71 7.86
C SER A 35 11.47 -14.41 8.45
N PHE A 36 10.62 -13.39 8.61
CA PHE A 36 11.06 -12.03 8.91
C PHE A 36 10.51 -11.45 10.22
N VAL A 37 9.42 -12.00 10.76
CA VAL A 37 8.79 -11.53 12.00
C VAL A 37 8.32 -12.73 12.86
N PRO A 38 9.24 -13.54 13.44
CA PRO A 38 8.88 -14.81 14.08
C PRO A 38 7.99 -14.69 15.33
N THR A 39 7.77 -13.47 15.82
CA THR A 39 6.85 -13.17 16.92
C THR A 39 5.39 -13.08 16.48
N GLU A 40 5.12 -12.94 15.19
CA GLU A 40 3.75 -12.87 14.64
C GLU A 40 3.19 -14.27 14.38
N GLN A 41 1.87 -14.40 14.45
CA GLN A 41 1.18 -15.67 14.17
C GLN A 41 1.25 -16.02 12.68
N VAL A 42 1.56 -17.27 12.39
CA VAL A 42 1.75 -17.75 11.00
C VAL A 42 0.55 -18.53 10.48
N ASP A 43 -0.29 -19.04 11.37
CA ASP A 43 -1.52 -19.74 11.04
C ASP A 43 -2.54 -18.77 10.42
N CYS A 44 -3.36 -19.30 9.53
CA CYS A 44 -4.46 -18.55 8.98
C CYS A 44 -5.66 -18.63 9.93
N PRO A 45 -6.43 -17.55 10.15
CA PRO A 45 -7.65 -17.60 10.95
C PRO A 45 -8.72 -18.60 10.45
N CYS A 46 -8.57 -19.15 9.25
CA CYS A 46 -9.40 -20.25 8.76
C CYS A 46 -9.03 -21.63 9.35
N GLY A 47 -7.96 -21.72 10.14
CA GLY A 47 -7.44 -22.95 10.75
C GLY A 47 -6.27 -23.61 9.99
N ALA A 48 -5.83 -23.05 8.85
CA ALA A 48 -4.65 -23.57 8.15
C ALA A 48 -3.37 -23.27 8.95
N PRO A 49 -2.43 -24.24 9.08
CA PRO A 49 -1.25 -24.09 9.94
C PRO A 49 -0.26 -23.03 9.45
N CYS A 50 -0.33 -22.64 8.19
CA CYS A 50 0.46 -21.56 7.63
C CYS A 50 -0.33 -20.84 6.54
N GLN A 51 -0.48 -19.53 6.68
CA GLN A 51 -1.08 -18.70 5.63
C GLN A 51 -0.03 -18.42 4.54
N THR A 52 -0.06 -19.23 3.48
CA THR A 52 0.76 -19.00 2.28
C THR A 52 0.00 -18.19 1.24
N ARG A 53 0.72 -17.61 0.27
CA ARG A 53 0.08 -16.95 -0.88
C ARG A 53 -0.83 -17.89 -1.65
N GLN A 54 -0.38 -19.12 -1.89
CA GLN A 54 -1.17 -20.14 -2.58
C GLN A 54 -2.46 -20.40 -1.81
N HIS A 55 -2.36 -20.63 -0.49
CA HIS A 55 -3.52 -20.84 0.36
C HIS A 55 -4.51 -19.68 0.27
N VAL A 56 -4.06 -18.44 0.42
CA VAL A 56 -4.94 -17.25 0.36
C VAL A 56 -5.69 -17.15 -0.97
N LEU A 57 -5.01 -17.39 -2.09
CA LEU A 57 -5.60 -17.24 -3.43
C LEU A 57 -6.48 -18.44 -3.83
N GLN A 58 -6.07 -19.66 -3.50
CA GLN A 58 -6.67 -20.90 -4.02
C GLN A 58 -7.59 -21.62 -3.03
N ASP A 59 -7.25 -21.61 -1.74
CA ASP A 59 -7.77 -22.60 -0.79
C ASP A 59 -8.53 -21.98 0.40
N CYS A 60 -8.22 -20.73 0.77
CA CYS A 60 -8.70 -20.13 2.01
C CYS A 60 -10.22 -19.92 1.97
N PRO A 61 -11.02 -20.59 2.83
CA PRO A 61 -12.47 -20.48 2.76
C PRO A 61 -12.97 -19.06 3.05
N ARG A 62 -12.21 -18.25 3.81
CA ARG A 62 -12.54 -16.82 4.07
C ARG A 62 -12.68 -16.00 2.80
N HIS A 63 -11.98 -16.39 1.73
CA HIS A 63 -11.95 -15.63 0.48
C HIS A 63 -12.68 -16.35 -0.67
N GLU A 64 -13.35 -17.48 -0.40
CA GLU A 64 -14.16 -18.18 -1.40
C GLU A 64 -15.22 -17.29 -2.07
N PRO A 65 -15.97 -16.41 -1.36
CA PRO A 65 -17.01 -15.59 -1.97
C PRO A 65 -16.53 -14.64 -3.07
N TYR A 66 -15.22 -14.34 -3.10
CA TYR A 66 -14.62 -13.42 -4.08
C TYR A 66 -13.76 -14.14 -5.12
N ARG A 67 -13.60 -15.46 -4.99
CA ARG A 67 -12.66 -16.24 -5.79
C ARG A 67 -13.06 -16.34 -7.26
N ASP A 68 -14.33 -16.15 -7.57
CA ASP A 68 -14.83 -16.17 -8.95
C ASP A 68 -14.16 -15.10 -9.82
N ILE A 69 -13.78 -13.96 -9.24
CA ILE A 69 -12.98 -12.90 -9.91
C ILE A 69 -11.67 -13.47 -10.47
N LEU A 70 -11.00 -14.33 -9.70
CA LEU A 70 -9.77 -14.97 -10.14
C LEU A 70 -10.05 -16.12 -11.13
N ARG A 71 -11.18 -16.83 -10.97
CA ARG A 71 -11.57 -17.93 -11.85
C ARG A 71 -11.96 -17.49 -13.24
N GLU A 72 -12.44 -16.25 -13.41
CA GLU A 72 -12.71 -15.63 -14.71
C GLU A 72 -11.46 -15.58 -15.59
N VAL A 73 -10.29 -15.30 -15.00
CA VAL A 73 -9.01 -15.24 -15.73
C VAL A 73 -8.25 -16.57 -15.72
N SER A 74 -8.39 -17.37 -14.66
CA SER A 74 -7.74 -18.67 -14.53
C SER A 74 -8.61 -19.61 -13.72
N LYS A 75 -9.28 -20.58 -14.38
CA LYS A 75 -10.23 -21.51 -13.73
C LYS A 75 -9.63 -22.26 -12.54
N THR A 76 -8.34 -22.59 -12.60
CA THR A 76 -7.60 -23.28 -11.53
C THR A 76 -6.75 -22.33 -10.68
N ILE A 77 -6.84 -21.01 -10.93
CA ILE A 77 -6.10 -19.96 -10.22
C ILE A 77 -4.60 -20.24 -10.27
N ASP A 78 -4.10 -20.49 -11.48
CA ASP A 78 -2.68 -20.68 -11.73
C ASP A 78 -1.90 -19.42 -11.33
N LEU A 79 -0.98 -19.54 -10.35
CA LEU A 79 -0.24 -18.41 -9.78
C LEU A 79 0.57 -17.63 -10.84
N PRO A 80 1.35 -18.29 -11.73
CA PRO A 80 2.02 -17.59 -12.83
C PRO A 80 1.08 -16.74 -13.67
N THR A 81 -0.12 -17.25 -13.98
CA THR A 81 -1.15 -16.51 -14.71
C THR A 81 -1.65 -15.31 -13.89
N VAL A 82 -2.17 -15.54 -12.68
CA VAL A 82 -2.78 -14.50 -11.83
C VAL A 82 -1.77 -13.42 -11.42
N LEU A 83 -0.50 -13.78 -11.20
CA LEU A 83 0.53 -12.86 -10.71
C LEU A 83 1.41 -12.27 -11.84
N GLY A 84 1.27 -12.76 -13.08
CA GLY A 84 2.19 -12.49 -14.18
C GLY A 84 1.57 -11.81 -15.40
N THR A 85 0.27 -12.01 -15.65
CA THR A 85 -0.43 -11.43 -16.82
C THR A 85 -1.13 -10.13 -16.47
N GLU A 86 -1.42 -9.31 -17.48
CA GLU A 86 -2.13 -8.03 -17.28
C GLU A 86 -3.56 -8.27 -16.76
N ASP A 87 -4.30 -9.18 -17.38
CA ASP A 87 -5.65 -9.57 -16.94
C ASP A 87 -5.62 -10.20 -15.54
N GLY A 88 -4.60 -11.03 -15.26
CA GLY A 88 -4.39 -11.64 -13.95
C GLY A 88 -4.17 -10.59 -12.87
N ILE A 89 -3.36 -9.56 -13.13
CA ILE A 89 -3.12 -8.46 -12.19
C ILE A 89 -4.37 -7.61 -11.98
N ALA A 90 -5.15 -7.36 -13.03
CA ALA A 90 -6.41 -6.64 -12.91
C ALA A 90 -7.42 -7.42 -12.05
N ALA A 91 -7.57 -8.73 -12.28
CA ALA A 91 -8.40 -9.60 -11.47
C ALA A 91 -7.90 -9.71 -10.03
N LEU A 92 -6.59 -9.82 -9.81
CA LEU A 92 -5.98 -9.83 -8.49
C LEU A 92 -6.29 -8.54 -7.74
N ALA A 93 -6.14 -7.38 -8.38
CA ALA A 93 -6.44 -6.09 -7.76
C ALA A 93 -7.90 -6.03 -7.27
N GLN A 94 -8.86 -6.41 -8.12
CA GLN A 94 -10.28 -6.45 -7.75
C GLN A 94 -10.57 -7.47 -6.64
N PHE A 95 -9.94 -8.64 -6.68
CA PHE A 95 -10.03 -9.65 -5.63
C PHE A 95 -9.53 -9.09 -4.28
N LEU A 96 -8.36 -8.45 -4.27
CA LEU A 96 -7.78 -7.88 -3.05
C LEU A 96 -8.66 -6.77 -2.49
N GLU A 97 -9.12 -5.87 -3.35
CA GLU A 97 -10.02 -4.78 -2.98
C GLU A 97 -11.28 -5.30 -2.26
N LYS A 98 -11.98 -6.28 -2.85
CA LYS A 98 -13.23 -6.80 -2.29
C LYS A 98 -13.05 -7.76 -1.11
N SER A 99 -11.98 -8.57 -1.11
CA SER A 99 -11.80 -9.63 -0.11
C SER A 99 -11.05 -9.18 1.14
N GLY A 100 -10.30 -8.07 1.07
CA GLY A 100 -9.42 -7.68 2.17
C GLY A 100 -8.18 -8.56 2.33
N ALA A 101 -7.96 -9.53 1.45
CA ALA A 101 -6.76 -10.36 1.50
C ALA A 101 -5.49 -9.48 1.46
N PHE A 102 -4.43 -9.93 2.14
CA PHE A 102 -3.17 -9.20 2.31
C PHE A 102 -3.28 -7.86 3.05
N THR A 103 -4.36 -7.60 3.80
CA THR A 103 -4.35 -6.62 4.90
C THR A 103 -3.90 -7.29 6.20
N LYS A 104 -3.54 -6.52 7.22
CA LYS A 104 -3.16 -7.08 8.53
C LYS A 104 -4.30 -7.83 9.20
N THR A 105 -5.55 -7.43 8.96
CA THR A 105 -6.77 -8.04 9.53
C THR A 105 -7.35 -9.13 8.63
N GLY A 106 -7.03 -9.11 7.33
CA GLY A 106 -7.68 -9.93 6.32
C GLY A 106 -9.07 -9.43 5.91
N GLU A 107 -9.44 -8.22 6.33
CA GLU A 107 -10.71 -7.56 6.01
C GLU A 107 -10.47 -6.38 5.05
N PRO A 108 -11.45 -6.01 4.19
CA PRO A 108 -11.34 -4.85 3.32
C PRO A 108 -11.09 -3.58 4.12
N ARG A 109 -10.28 -2.67 3.58
CA ARG A 109 -10.15 -1.34 4.20
C ARG A 109 -11.39 -0.53 3.88
N GLU A 110 -11.91 0.17 4.88
CA GLU A 110 -12.91 1.20 4.65
C GLU A 110 -12.29 2.27 3.74
N THR A 111 -12.99 2.59 2.65
CA THR A 111 -12.62 3.72 1.80
C THR A 111 -12.87 4.98 2.63
N ASN A 112 -11.84 5.49 3.30
CA ASN A 112 -11.90 6.85 3.80
C ASN A 112 -12.01 7.73 2.55
N GLN A 113 -13.12 8.45 2.40
CA GLN A 113 -13.30 9.42 1.32
C GLN A 113 -12.04 10.28 1.28
N GLU A 114 -11.50 10.48 0.07
CA GLU A 114 -10.33 11.31 -0.16
C GLU A 114 -10.54 12.60 0.64
N ALA A 115 -9.66 12.85 1.61
CA ALA A 115 -9.68 14.12 2.32
C ALA A 115 -9.63 15.20 1.25
N GLU A 116 -10.70 15.98 1.16
CA GLU A 116 -10.81 17.10 0.24
C GLU A 116 -9.55 17.95 0.45
N VAL A 117 -8.69 17.97 -0.55
CA VAL A 117 -7.61 18.95 -0.57
C VAL A 117 -8.34 20.26 -0.85
N GLU A 118 -8.53 21.07 0.19
CA GLU A 118 -9.00 22.43 -0.02
C GLU A 118 -8.00 23.09 -0.97
N GLU A 119 -8.47 23.51 -2.15
CA GLU A 119 -7.67 24.36 -3.02
C GLU A 119 -7.46 25.67 -2.28
N ASP A 120 -6.25 25.89 -1.79
CA ASP A 120 -5.80 27.17 -1.25
C ASP A 120 -5.93 28.20 -2.38
N GLY A 121 -7.03 28.96 -2.35
CA GLY A 121 -7.36 29.96 -3.35
C GLY A 121 -6.27 31.02 -3.46
N ASP A 122 -5.84 31.24 -4.70
CA ASP A 122 -5.00 32.34 -5.15
C ASP A 122 -5.61 33.69 -4.72
N THR A 123 -5.01 34.37 -3.74
CA THR A 123 -5.23 35.80 -3.50
C THR A 123 -3.98 36.55 -3.87
N ALA A 124 -3.98 37.10 -5.08
CA ALA A 124 -3.08 38.16 -5.48
C ALA A 124 -3.43 39.48 -4.78
N ASP A 125 -2.39 40.31 -4.66
CA ASP A 125 -2.38 41.78 -4.56
C ASP A 125 -2.41 42.42 -3.15
N GLU A 126 -1.26 42.89 -2.66
CA GLU A 126 -0.78 44.28 -2.86
C GLU A 126 0.46 44.54 -1.96
N GLU A 127 1.58 44.98 -2.55
CA GLU A 127 2.64 45.73 -1.84
C GLU A 127 2.28 47.22 -1.92
N PRO A 128 2.37 48.02 -0.84
CA PRO A 128 3.60 48.82 -0.69
C PRO A 128 3.95 49.29 0.74
N GLY A 129 5.22 49.69 0.94
CA GLY A 129 5.52 50.92 1.67
C GLY A 129 6.58 50.86 2.78
N GLU A 130 7.73 51.49 2.50
CA GLU A 130 8.93 51.73 3.31
C GLU A 130 8.74 52.21 4.76
N GLY A 131 9.68 51.83 5.63
CA GLY A 131 9.97 52.50 6.90
C GLY A 131 11.22 51.92 7.59
N ASN A 132 12.33 52.66 7.56
CA ASN A 132 13.57 52.38 8.31
C ASN A 132 13.33 52.43 9.82
N ASP A 133 14.11 51.68 10.61
CA ASP A 133 15.04 52.24 11.62
C ASP A 133 15.75 51.13 12.43
N GLU A 134 17.08 51.19 12.34
CA GLU A 134 18.17 50.87 13.29
C GLU A 134 17.96 49.86 14.44
N ALA A 135 18.85 48.86 14.50
CA ALA A 135 19.28 48.22 15.75
C ALA A 135 20.74 47.72 15.64
N GLU A 136 21.64 48.57 16.14
CA GLU A 136 22.98 48.35 16.68
C GLU A 136 23.44 46.88 16.88
N GLU A 137 24.58 46.55 16.28
CA GLU A 137 25.37 45.35 16.60
C GLU A 137 26.01 45.51 17.98
N HIS A 138 25.63 44.65 18.93
CA HIS A 138 26.37 44.44 20.16
C HIS A 138 27.24 43.19 20.01
N SER A 139 28.54 43.40 19.83
CA SER A 139 29.58 42.37 19.88
C SER A 139 29.84 41.97 21.34
N ASP A 140 29.57 40.72 21.70
CA ASP A 140 30.02 40.14 22.97
C ASP A 140 31.19 39.18 22.70
N GLU A 141 32.36 39.58 23.18
CA GLU A 141 33.61 38.84 23.17
C GLU A 141 33.54 37.72 24.22
N THR A 142 33.90 36.49 23.86
CA THR A 142 34.29 35.47 24.84
C THR A 142 35.72 35.01 24.57
N GLN A 143 36.57 35.27 25.57
CA GLN A 143 37.97 34.88 25.66
C GLN A 143 38.06 33.40 26.04
N ASP A 144 38.81 32.62 25.27
CA ASP A 144 39.35 31.32 25.70
C ASP A 144 40.79 31.57 26.17
N ASP A 145 41.00 31.48 27.49
CA ASP A 145 42.33 31.39 28.12
C ASP A 145 42.77 29.91 28.20
N GLU A 146 44.08 29.72 28.02
CA GLU A 146 44.88 28.48 27.88
C GLU A 146 44.66 27.34 28.90
#